data_AF-A0A2H6N9V8-F1
#
_entry.id   AF-A0A2H6N9V8-F1
#
_cell.length_a   1.000
_cell.length_b   1.000
_cell.length_c   1.000
_cell.angle_alpha   90.00
_cell.angle_beta   90.00
_cell.angle_gamma   90.00
#
_symmetry.space_group_name_H-M   'P 1'
#
loop_
_entity.id
_entity.type
_entity.pdbx_description
1 polymer ?
#
loop_
_entity_poly.entity_id
_entity_poly.type
_entity_poly.pdbx_seq_one_letter_code
_entity_poly.pdbx_strand_id
1 'polypeptide(L)'
;METSFPKRQCVRNFIKIVSLCFILICLVALVDPTQDYYSLLGISKEATSREIRQAFKKLALKLHPDKNQNNPEAHENFLKINRAYEVLKDEDLRKKYDKYGEKGLEDHQEGGRYESWNFYRYDFGIYDDDPEIITLDREFDAAVGSGELWFVNFYSPQCSHCHDLAPTWREFAKEMDGLIRIGAVNCGDNRMLCRNKGINSYPSLYVFKSGMNPVKFYGDRSKESLTNFAMQYVTSTVTELWAGNFANTVETAFASGVGWLITFCTEQGDSLTSRTRLKLAGMLEGLVKVGWMDCATQGELCVSLDISSSTTAYFPPGATLTNKEKEGVLYLNSLDAREIYLEVMKHLPDFDTILASILEVIPILFSYIWAMFCFKL
;
A
#
# COMPACT_ATOMS: atom_id res chain seq x y z
N MET A 1 -46.37 0.78 73.84
CA MET A 1 -46.83 0.98 72.46
C MET A 1 -45.82 1.91 71.80
N GLU A 2 -44.77 1.35 71.21
CA GLU A 2 -43.82 2.12 70.39
C GLU A 2 -44.04 1.74 68.94
N THR A 3 -44.50 2.69 68.13
CA THR A 3 -44.76 2.54 66.70
C THR A 3 -43.51 2.97 65.93
N SER A 4 -42.72 2.01 65.46
CA SER A 4 -41.56 2.26 64.61
C SER A 4 -41.97 2.55 63.16
N PHE A 5 -41.87 3.81 62.75
CA PHE A 5 -42.09 4.28 61.37
C PHE A 5 -41.05 3.71 60.37
N PRO A 6 -41.42 3.37 59.12
CA PRO A 6 -40.56 2.66 58.17
C PRO A 6 -39.61 3.62 57.42
N LYS A 7 -38.62 4.19 58.11
CA LYS A 7 -37.59 5.07 57.49
C LYS A 7 -36.76 4.38 56.41
N ARG A 8 -36.61 3.05 56.46
CA ARG A 8 -35.74 2.30 55.53
C ARG A 8 -36.28 2.20 54.09
N GLN A 9 -37.59 2.24 53.90
CA GLN A 9 -38.18 2.06 52.56
C GLN A 9 -38.11 3.33 51.70
N CYS A 10 -38.23 4.49 52.34
CA CYS A 10 -38.15 5.80 51.68
C CYS A 10 -36.72 6.10 51.18
N VAL A 11 -35.70 5.81 52.00
CA VAL A 11 -34.27 6.02 51.65
C VAL A 11 -33.84 5.13 50.48
N ARG A 12 -34.31 3.87 50.42
CA ARG A 12 -33.97 2.95 49.33
C ARG A 12 -34.56 3.36 47.99
N ASN A 13 -35.77 3.92 47.99
CA ASN A 13 -36.39 4.44 46.77
C ASN A 13 -35.76 5.76 46.32
N PHE A 14 -35.38 6.63 47.27
CA PHE A 14 -34.68 7.87 46.97
C PHE A 14 -33.30 7.62 46.35
N ILE A 15 -32.51 6.68 46.89
CA ILE A 15 -31.20 6.29 46.31
C ILE A 15 -31.37 5.70 44.90
N LYS A 16 -32.40 4.88 44.67
CA LYS A 16 -32.68 4.34 43.32
C LYS A 16 -33.05 5.43 42.33
N ILE A 17 -33.85 6.41 42.73
CA ILE A 17 -34.24 7.55 41.88
C ILE A 17 -33.02 8.42 41.57
N VAL A 18 -32.21 8.76 42.58
CA VAL A 18 -30.97 9.54 42.39
C VAL A 18 -29.99 8.79 41.50
N SER A 19 -29.85 7.47 41.65
CA SER A 19 -28.97 6.66 40.81
C SER A 19 -29.49 6.53 39.37
N LEU A 20 -30.81 6.42 39.16
CA LEU A 20 -31.42 6.45 37.83
C LEU A 20 -31.29 7.81 37.16
N CYS A 21 -31.49 8.90 37.91
CA CYS A 21 -31.28 10.26 37.43
C CYS A 21 -29.81 10.51 37.09
N PHE A 22 -28.86 10.01 37.89
CA PHE A 22 -27.44 10.13 37.62
C PHE A 22 -27.04 9.35 36.37
N ILE A 23 -27.55 8.13 36.18
CA ILE A 23 -27.35 7.34 34.95
C ILE A 23 -27.96 8.05 33.73
N LEU A 24 -29.16 8.63 33.87
CA LEU A 24 -29.81 9.40 32.80
C LEU A 24 -29.05 10.69 32.47
N ILE A 25 -28.53 11.40 33.48
CA ILE A 25 -27.70 12.60 33.30
C ILE A 25 -26.35 12.24 32.66
N CYS A 26 -25.73 11.12 33.04
CA CYS A 26 -24.52 10.61 32.40
C CYS A 26 -24.78 10.17 30.95
N LEU A 27 -25.93 9.58 30.66
CA LEU A 27 -26.33 9.21 29.29
C LEU A 27 -26.59 10.44 28.41
N VAL A 28 -27.18 11.50 28.96
CA VAL A 28 -27.39 12.77 28.25
C VAL A 28 -26.08 13.55 28.08
N ALA A 29 -25.15 13.46 29.04
CA ALA A 29 -23.83 14.11 28.96
C ALA A 29 -22.85 13.46 27.97
N LEU A 30 -23.14 12.26 27.46
CA LEU A 30 -22.34 11.58 26.42
C LEU A 30 -22.80 11.88 24.99
N VAL A 31 -23.90 12.62 24.81
CA VAL A 31 -24.37 13.02 23.48
C VAL A 31 -23.76 14.38 23.15
N ASP A 32 -22.59 14.35 22.49
CA ASP A 32 -22.03 15.53 21.84
C ASP A 32 -23.00 16.01 20.74
N PRO A 33 -23.64 17.19 20.85
CA PRO A 33 -24.60 17.67 19.87
C PRO A 33 -23.93 18.32 18.66
N THR A 34 -22.61 18.33 18.56
CA THR A 34 -21.91 18.81 17.37
C THR A 34 -21.64 17.64 16.44
N GLN A 35 -22.55 17.44 15.47
CA GLN A 35 -22.31 16.48 14.38
C GLN A 35 -21.10 16.98 13.57
N ASP A 36 -19.92 16.44 13.87
CA ASP A 36 -18.71 16.75 13.13
C ASP A 36 -18.70 15.99 11.78
N TYR A 37 -17.94 16.49 10.81
CA TYR A 37 -17.86 15.89 9.47
C TYR A 37 -17.35 14.44 9.48
N TYR A 38 -16.50 14.10 10.46
CA TYR A 38 -16.01 12.74 10.62
C TYR A 38 -17.12 11.78 11.09
N SER A 39 -17.93 12.18 12.08
CA SER A 39 -19.08 11.40 12.55
C SER A 39 -20.18 11.30 11.49
N LEU A 40 -20.38 12.35 10.68
CA LEU A 40 -21.32 12.31 9.56
C LEU A 40 -20.95 11.24 8.53
N LEU A 41 -19.66 11.07 8.27
CA LEU A 41 -19.15 10.02 7.37
C LEU A 41 -18.93 8.67 8.08
N GLY A 42 -18.95 8.65 9.42
CA GLY A 42 -18.72 7.45 10.23
C GLY A 42 -17.26 6.97 10.21
N ILE A 43 -16.31 7.91 10.24
CA ILE A 43 -14.87 7.65 10.13
C ILE A 43 -14.09 8.34 11.25
N SER A 44 -12.85 7.90 11.49
CA SER A 44 -11.94 8.55 12.44
C SER A 44 -11.37 9.85 11.88
N LYS A 45 -10.91 10.74 12.77
CA LYS A 45 -10.19 11.97 12.38
C LYS A 45 -8.86 11.67 11.68
N GLU A 46 -8.28 10.51 11.94
CA GLU A 46 -7.04 10.01 11.33
C GLU A 46 -7.27 9.29 9.99
N ALA A 47 -8.52 9.22 9.51
CA ALA A 47 -8.85 8.50 8.28
C ALA A 47 -8.09 9.05 7.07
N THR A 48 -7.59 8.15 6.24
CA THR A 48 -6.91 8.44 4.97
C THR A 48 -7.90 8.98 3.94
N SER A 49 -7.41 9.68 2.91
CA SER A 49 -8.24 10.17 1.80
C SER A 49 -9.02 9.04 1.10
N ARG A 50 -8.44 7.84 1.04
CA ARG A 50 -9.10 6.62 0.52
C ARG A 50 -10.28 6.20 1.39
N GLU A 51 -10.10 6.13 2.71
CA GLU A 51 -11.16 5.76 3.65
C GLU A 51 -12.31 6.77 3.63
N ILE A 52 -11.99 8.08 3.55
CA ILE A 52 -12.98 9.15 3.37
C ILE A 52 -13.82 8.91 2.11
N ARG A 53 -13.18 8.65 0.96
CA ARG A 53 -13.88 8.36 -0.30
C ARG A 53 -14.73 7.10 -0.20
N GLN A 54 -14.22 6.01 0.37
CA GLN A 54 -14.98 4.77 0.50
C GLN A 54 -16.21 4.94 1.41
N ALA A 55 -16.05 5.63 2.54
CA ALA A 55 -17.16 5.92 3.46
C ALA A 55 -18.22 6.80 2.79
N PHE A 56 -17.78 7.88 2.13
CA PHE A 56 -18.68 8.74 1.35
C PHE A 56 -19.39 7.98 0.23
N LYS A 57 -18.68 7.17 -0.57
CA LYS A 57 -19.26 6.35 -1.65
C LYS A 57 -20.38 5.45 -1.12
N LYS A 58 -20.14 4.77 0.01
CA LYS A 58 -21.13 3.91 0.65
C LYS A 58 -22.38 4.68 1.07
N LEU A 59 -22.21 5.86 1.65
CA LEU A 59 -23.32 6.73 2.03
C LEU A 59 -24.05 7.30 0.81
N ALA A 60 -23.32 7.77 -0.20
CA ALA A 60 -23.88 8.30 -1.43
C ALA A 60 -24.75 7.26 -2.14
N LEU A 61 -24.27 6.02 -2.30
CA LEU A 61 -25.06 4.98 -2.96
C LEU A 61 -26.37 4.63 -2.23
N LYS A 62 -26.40 4.81 -0.90
CA LYS A 62 -27.57 4.52 -0.06
C LYS A 62 -28.53 5.71 0.04
N LEU A 63 -28.00 6.91 0.21
CA LEU A 63 -28.73 8.11 0.60
C LEU A 63 -28.97 9.08 -0.56
N HIS A 64 -28.48 8.78 -1.76
CA HIS A 64 -28.69 9.65 -2.92
C HIS A 64 -30.18 9.95 -3.16
N PRO A 65 -30.56 11.21 -3.45
CA PRO A 65 -31.96 11.59 -3.69
C PRO A 65 -32.65 10.77 -4.79
N ASP A 66 -31.95 10.46 -5.89
CA ASP A 66 -32.48 9.62 -6.98
C ASP A 66 -33.02 8.25 -6.53
N LYS A 67 -32.46 7.66 -5.48
CA LYS A 67 -32.89 6.37 -4.92
C LYS A 67 -33.87 6.52 -3.75
N ASN A 68 -34.08 7.74 -3.27
CA ASN A 68 -34.87 8.07 -2.09
C ASN A 68 -35.95 9.12 -2.39
N GLN A 69 -36.59 9.02 -3.57
CA GLN A 69 -37.56 10.01 -4.07
C GLN A 69 -38.79 10.19 -3.15
N ASN A 70 -39.09 9.19 -2.33
CA ASN A 70 -40.22 9.22 -1.40
C ASN A 70 -39.90 9.96 -0.08
N ASN A 71 -38.64 10.32 0.17
CA ASN A 71 -38.23 11.05 1.37
C ASN A 71 -37.97 12.53 1.03
N PRO A 72 -38.80 13.47 1.52
CA PRO A 72 -38.63 14.89 1.23
C PRO A 72 -37.32 15.48 1.79
N GLU A 73 -36.73 14.87 2.81
CA GLU A 73 -35.47 15.30 3.42
C GLU A 73 -34.22 14.67 2.76
N ALA A 74 -34.38 13.78 1.77
CA ALA A 74 -33.26 13.07 1.15
C ALA A 74 -32.22 14.03 0.56
N HIS A 75 -32.67 15.11 -0.08
CA HIS A 75 -31.79 16.12 -0.66
C HIS A 75 -30.98 16.85 0.41
N GLU A 76 -31.61 17.34 1.48
CA GLU A 76 -30.93 18.06 2.55
C GLU A 76 -29.93 17.17 3.30
N ASN A 77 -30.32 15.93 3.58
CA ASN A 77 -29.44 14.95 4.24
C ASN A 77 -28.24 14.60 3.37
N PHE A 78 -28.42 14.47 2.05
CA PHE A 78 -27.31 14.22 1.15
C PHE A 78 -26.38 15.43 1.00
N LEU A 79 -26.92 16.66 1.01
CA LEU A 79 -26.11 17.88 1.00
C LEU A 79 -25.18 17.97 2.22
N LYS A 80 -25.64 17.57 3.42
CA LYS A 80 -24.81 17.55 4.63
C LYS A 80 -23.62 16.60 4.47
N ILE A 81 -23.87 15.40 3.96
CA ILE A 81 -22.84 14.38 3.71
C ILE A 81 -21.88 14.81 2.61
N ASN A 82 -22.40 15.40 1.53
CA ASN A 82 -21.61 15.91 0.42
C ASN A 82 -20.69 17.05 0.88
N ARG A 83 -21.21 17.99 1.68
CA ARG A 83 -20.41 19.08 2.27
C ARG A 83 -19.28 18.54 3.14
N ALA A 84 -19.57 17.55 3.99
CA ALA A 84 -18.55 16.89 4.81
C ALA A 84 -17.45 16.27 3.93
N TYR A 85 -17.83 15.57 2.86
CA TYR A 85 -16.88 14.99 1.93
C TYR A 85 -16.04 16.04 1.17
N GLU A 86 -16.65 17.07 0.61
CA GLU A 86 -15.95 18.13 -0.13
C GLU A 86 -14.89 18.85 0.71
N VAL A 87 -15.18 19.03 2.01
CA VAL A 87 -14.22 19.60 2.97
C VAL A 87 -13.14 18.60 3.34
N LEU A 88 -13.50 17.36 3.66
CA LEU A 88 -12.54 16.37 4.17
C LEU A 88 -11.64 15.78 3.08
N LYS A 89 -12.06 15.80 1.81
CA LYS A 89 -11.25 15.33 0.69
C LYS A 89 -10.13 16.32 0.32
N ASP A 90 -10.33 17.61 0.56
CA ASP A 90 -9.33 18.64 0.31
C ASP A 90 -8.49 18.84 1.58
N GLU A 91 -7.19 18.61 1.51
CA GLU A 91 -6.32 18.69 2.68
C GLU A 91 -6.29 20.08 3.32
N ASP A 92 -6.35 21.14 2.52
CA ASP A 92 -6.24 22.52 3.02
C ASP A 92 -7.54 22.91 3.74
N LEU A 93 -8.69 22.51 3.19
CA LEU A 93 -10.00 22.65 3.85
C LEU A 93 -10.10 21.77 5.10
N ARG A 94 -9.65 20.51 5.03
CA ARG A 94 -9.61 19.59 6.17
C ARG A 94 -8.76 20.16 7.31
N LYS A 95 -7.56 20.69 7.02
CA LYS A 95 -6.71 21.36 8.02
C LYS A 95 -7.40 22.58 8.64
N LYS A 96 -8.11 23.38 7.83
CA LYS A 96 -8.87 24.55 8.32
C LYS A 96 -10.03 24.11 9.23
N TYR A 97 -10.76 23.08 8.83
CA TYR A 97 -11.84 22.47 9.60
C TYR A 97 -11.32 21.89 10.93
N ASP A 98 -10.21 21.16 10.90
CA ASP A 98 -9.61 20.56 12.09
C ASP A 98 -9.17 21.59 13.14
N LYS A 99 -8.79 22.80 12.69
CA LYS A 99 -8.32 23.88 13.55
C LYS A 99 -9.44 24.80 14.05
N TYR A 100 -10.45 25.07 13.23
CA TYR A 100 -11.45 26.11 13.50
C TYR A 100 -12.91 25.63 13.43
N GLY A 101 -13.15 24.34 13.11
CA GLY A 101 -14.47 23.79 12.85
C GLY A 101 -15.16 24.44 11.66
N GLU A 102 -16.49 24.34 11.61
CA GLU A 102 -17.29 24.92 10.52
C GLU A 102 -17.14 26.45 10.39
N LYS A 103 -16.86 27.16 11.49
CA LYS A 103 -16.64 28.61 11.49
C LYS A 103 -15.46 29.03 10.61
N GLY A 104 -14.47 28.14 10.46
CA GLY A 104 -13.35 28.36 9.55
C GLY A 104 -13.74 28.29 8.08
N LEU A 105 -14.93 27.78 7.73
CA LEU A 105 -15.31 27.47 6.35
C LEU A 105 -16.35 28.44 5.77
N GLU A 106 -16.69 29.52 6.49
CA GLU A 106 -17.75 30.48 6.11
C GLU A 106 -17.52 31.13 4.72
N ASP A 107 -16.25 31.32 4.33
CA ASP A 107 -15.86 31.86 3.02
C ASP A 107 -16.01 30.85 1.85
N HIS A 108 -16.14 29.55 2.15
CA HIS A 108 -16.25 28.47 1.17
C HIS A 108 -17.65 27.83 1.24
N GLN A 109 -18.62 28.43 0.53
CA GLN A 109 -19.98 27.89 0.37
C GLN A 109 -20.13 26.95 -0.84
N GLU A 110 -19.06 26.31 -1.31
CA GLU A 110 -19.14 25.29 -2.37
C GLU A 110 -19.55 23.93 -1.76
N GLY A 111 -20.83 23.78 -1.41
CA GLY A 111 -21.39 22.52 -0.87
C GLY A 111 -22.66 22.04 -1.58
N GLY A 112 -23.15 22.77 -2.58
CA GLY A 112 -24.49 22.57 -3.15
C GLY A 112 -24.59 21.65 -4.36
N ARG A 113 -23.47 21.23 -4.95
CA ARG A 113 -23.46 20.41 -6.17
C ARG A 113 -22.95 19.01 -5.84
N TYR A 114 -23.74 18.02 -6.21
CA TYR A 114 -23.39 16.61 -6.16
C TYR A 114 -23.68 15.97 -7.51
N GLU A 115 -22.95 14.92 -7.82
CA GLU A 115 -23.10 14.16 -9.06
C GLU A 115 -24.26 13.17 -9.00
N SER A 116 -24.65 12.59 -10.13
CA SER A 116 -25.72 11.58 -10.18
C SER A 116 -25.41 10.30 -9.40
N TRP A 117 -26.43 9.50 -9.06
CA TRP A 117 -26.20 8.20 -8.42
C TRP A 117 -25.30 7.28 -9.26
N ASN A 118 -25.45 7.32 -10.59
CA ASN A 118 -24.64 6.51 -11.51
C ASN A 118 -23.16 6.89 -11.45
N PHE A 119 -22.84 8.17 -11.30
CA PHE A 119 -21.47 8.62 -11.14
C PHE A 119 -20.83 8.01 -9.90
N TYR A 120 -21.50 8.08 -8.74
CA TYR A 120 -20.97 7.47 -7.51
C TYR A 120 -20.84 5.96 -7.59
N ARG A 121 -21.65 5.32 -8.43
CA ARG A 121 -21.65 3.86 -8.61
C ARG A 121 -20.53 3.36 -9.51
N TYR A 122 -20.20 4.10 -10.57
CA TYR A 122 -19.32 3.63 -11.64
C TYR A 122 -18.05 4.47 -11.77
N ASP A 123 -18.14 5.79 -11.63
CA ASP A 123 -17.06 6.74 -11.95
C ASP A 123 -16.27 7.19 -10.71
N PHE A 124 -16.85 7.07 -9.51
CA PHE A 124 -16.26 7.53 -8.27
C PHE A 124 -15.38 6.47 -7.59
N GLY A 125 -14.15 6.84 -7.25
CA GLY A 125 -13.20 5.96 -6.55
C GLY A 125 -12.95 4.66 -7.33
N ILE A 126 -12.62 4.78 -8.62
CA ILE A 126 -12.51 3.64 -9.55
C ILE A 126 -11.58 2.55 -9.00
N TYR A 127 -10.48 2.94 -8.35
CA TYR A 127 -9.45 2.04 -7.83
C TYR A 127 -9.40 1.97 -6.30
N ASP A 128 -10.37 2.56 -5.58
CA ASP A 128 -10.32 2.60 -4.11
C ASP A 128 -10.50 1.22 -3.46
N ASP A 129 -11.02 0.23 -4.19
CA ASP A 129 -11.20 -1.15 -3.70
C ASP A 129 -10.05 -2.10 -4.15
N ASP A 130 -9.05 -1.57 -4.85
CA ASP A 130 -7.93 -2.32 -5.43
C ASP A 130 -6.63 -2.02 -4.64
N PRO A 131 -6.22 -2.86 -3.67
CA PRO A 131 -5.09 -2.56 -2.79
C PRO A 131 -3.74 -2.47 -3.53
N GLU A 132 -3.59 -3.14 -4.68
CA GLU A 132 -2.38 -3.09 -5.50
C GLU A 132 -2.23 -1.78 -6.30
N ILE A 133 -3.27 -0.94 -6.35
CA ILE A 133 -3.26 0.34 -7.07
C ILE A 133 -3.22 1.49 -6.08
N ILE A 134 -2.14 2.25 -6.11
CA ILE A 134 -1.96 3.43 -5.25
C ILE A 134 -2.55 4.64 -5.96
N THR A 135 -3.61 5.22 -5.40
CA THR A 135 -4.17 6.47 -5.93
C THR A 135 -3.32 7.64 -5.44
N LEU A 136 -2.70 8.36 -6.37
CA LEU A 136 -1.79 9.47 -6.10
C LEU A 136 -2.48 10.82 -6.36
N ASP A 137 -2.27 11.77 -5.45
CA ASP A 137 -2.69 13.16 -5.56
C ASP A 137 -1.50 14.12 -5.33
N ARG A 138 -1.33 14.67 -4.12
CA ARG A 138 -0.28 15.65 -3.81
C ARG A 138 1.08 14.99 -3.59
N GLU A 139 1.13 13.75 -3.12
CA GLU A 139 2.38 13.00 -2.92
C GLU A 139 2.98 12.46 -4.23
N PHE A 140 2.35 12.73 -5.38
CA PHE A 140 2.77 12.19 -6.68
C PHE A 140 4.28 12.35 -6.92
N ASP A 141 4.83 13.55 -6.76
CA ASP A 141 6.25 13.82 -7.05
C ASP A 141 7.20 13.10 -6.09
N ALA A 142 6.83 13.00 -4.81
CA ALA A 142 7.60 12.27 -3.81
C ALA A 142 7.56 10.76 -4.09
N ALA A 143 6.38 10.23 -4.46
CA ALA A 143 6.19 8.82 -4.77
C ALA A 143 7.01 8.39 -5.98
N VAL A 144 6.87 9.07 -7.12
CA VAL A 144 7.62 8.71 -8.35
C VAL A 144 9.11 9.02 -8.27
N GLY A 145 9.51 9.86 -7.31
CA GLY A 145 10.90 10.20 -7.01
C GLY A 145 11.59 9.28 -6.00
N SER A 146 10.88 8.29 -5.42
CA SER A 146 11.39 7.43 -4.33
C SER A 146 12.57 6.54 -4.72
N GLY A 147 12.84 6.39 -6.02
CA GLY A 147 13.80 5.43 -6.57
C GLY A 147 13.14 4.15 -7.08
N GLU A 148 11.93 3.86 -6.62
CA GLU A 148 11.12 2.73 -7.12
C GLU A 148 10.67 2.96 -8.57
N LEU A 149 10.44 1.87 -9.29
CA LEU A 149 9.85 1.91 -10.63
C LEU A 149 8.32 2.02 -10.51
N TRP A 150 7.76 3.10 -11.06
CA TRP A 150 6.32 3.37 -11.06
C TRP A 150 5.73 3.26 -12.45
N PHE A 151 4.56 2.65 -12.59
CA PHE A 151 3.73 2.76 -13.78
C PHE A 151 2.38 3.37 -13.40
N VAL A 152 2.11 4.58 -13.89
CA VAL A 152 0.97 5.40 -13.47
C VAL A 152 -0.05 5.56 -14.59
N ASN A 153 -1.31 5.33 -14.25
CA ASN A 153 -2.48 5.62 -15.08
C ASN A 153 -3.09 6.98 -14.75
N PHE A 154 -2.95 7.95 -15.64
CA PHE A 154 -3.66 9.22 -15.56
C PHE A 154 -5.02 9.08 -16.25
N TYR A 155 -6.09 9.10 -15.45
CA TYR A 155 -7.45 8.86 -15.91
C TYR A 155 -8.39 10.02 -15.57
N SER A 156 -9.62 9.96 -16.09
CA SER A 156 -10.71 10.87 -15.76
C SER A 156 -11.97 10.05 -15.45
N PRO A 157 -12.84 10.47 -14.52
CA PRO A 157 -14.00 9.68 -14.09
C PRO A 157 -15.03 9.50 -15.21
N GLN A 158 -15.30 10.54 -16.01
CA GLN A 158 -16.25 10.49 -17.13
C GLN A 158 -15.54 10.20 -18.45
N CYS A 159 -14.92 9.02 -18.55
CA CYS A 159 -14.10 8.63 -19.70
C CYS A 159 -14.31 7.16 -20.03
N SER A 160 -15.00 6.87 -21.14
CA SER A 160 -15.27 5.48 -21.57
C SER A 160 -13.99 4.65 -21.68
N HIS A 161 -12.95 5.18 -22.34
CA HIS A 161 -11.68 4.47 -22.49
C HIS A 161 -10.94 4.21 -21.17
N CYS A 162 -11.23 5.00 -20.14
CA CYS A 162 -10.67 4.82 -18.80
C CYS A 162 -11.38 3.68 -18.08
N HIS A 163 -12.71 3.57 -18.25
CA HIS A 163 -13.51 2.43 -17.79
C HIS A 163 -13.16 1.14 -18.50
N ASP A 164 -12.95 1.19 -19.82
CA ASP A 164 -12.51 0.03 -20.61
C ASP A 164 -11.16 -0.51 -20.10
N LEU A 165 -10.25 0.39 -19.71
CA LEU A 165 -8.93 0.04 -19.17
C LEU A 165 -8.99 -0.47 -17.72
N ALA A 166 -9.92 0.02 -16.90
CA ALA A 166 -9.88 -0.21 -15.45
C ALA A 166 -9.81 -1.70 -15.06
N PRO A 167 -10.58 -2.63 -15.65
CA PRO A 167 -10.43 -4.07 -15.37
C PRO A 167 -9.03 -4.60 -15.70
N THR A 168 -8.48 -4.24 -16.86
CA THR A 168 -7.14 -4.67 -17.27
C THR A 168 -6.05 -4.07 -16.38
N TRP A 169 -6.21 -2.81 -15.95
CA TRP A 169 -5.28 -2.17 -15.02
C TRP A 169 -5.23 -2.87 -13.66
N ARG A 170 -6.37 -3.36 -13.14
CA ARG A 170 -6.43 -4.17 -11.91
C ARG A 170 -5.71 -5.51 -12.06
N GLU A 171 -5.96 -6.23 -13.15
CA GLU A 171 -5.26 -7.50 -13.38
C GLU A 171 -3.77 -7.31 -13.57
N PHE A 172 -3.38 -6.26 -14.30
CA PHE A 172 -1.99 -5.87 -14.47
C PHE A 172 -1.35 -5.51 -13.13
N ALA A 173 -2.06 -4.79 -12.25
CA ALA A 173 -1.54 -4.44 -10.93
C ALA A 173 -1.26 -5.66 -10.06
N LYS A 174 -2.20 -6.61 -10.02
CA LYS A 174 -2.03 -7.89 -9.32
C LYS A 174 -0.87 -8.71 -9.87
N GLU A 175 -0.69 -8.69 -11.18
CA GLU A 175 0.39 -9.40 -11.84
C GLU A 175 1.78 -8.82 -11.50
N MET A 176 1.86 -7.49 -11.39
CA MET A 176 3.10 -6.77 -11.14
C MET A 176 3.36 -6.47 -9.66
N ASP A 177 2.48 -6.93 -8.77
CA ASP A 177 2.60 -6.74 -7.33
C ASP A 177 3.96 -7.22 -6.81
N GLY A 178 4.57 -6.42 -5.95
CA GLY A 178 5.93 -6.61 -5.42
C GLY A 178 7.07 -6.27 -6.39
N LEU A 179 6.86 -6.26 -7.70
CA LEU A 179 7.93 -5.99 -8.67
C LEU A 179 8.07 -4.49 -9.01
N ILE A 180 6.95 -3.81 -9.20
CA ILE A 180 6.88 -2.37 -9.46
C ILE A 180 5.70 -1.75 -8.72
N ARG A 181 5.69 -0.42 -8.58
CA ARG A 181 4.57 0.31 -8.02
C ARG A 181 3.58 0.69 -9.11
N ILE A 182 2.30 0.43 -8.86
CA ILE A 182 1.22 0.73 -9.81
C ILE A 182 0.40 1.88 -9.26
N GLY A 183 0.40 2.98 -10.01
CA GLY A 183 -0.25 4.22 -9.62
C GLY A 183 -1.50 4.53 -10.45
N ALA A 184 -2.42 5.30 -9.88
CA ALA A 184 -3.50 5.94 -10.61
C ALA A 184 -3.65 7.40 -10.16
N VAL A 185 -3.84 8.32 -11.11
CA VAL A 185 -4.08 9.74 -10.83
C VAL A 185 -5.42 10.12 -11.42
N ASN A 186 -6.35 10.55 -10.57
CA ASN A 186 -7.62 11.12 -11.01
C ASN A 186 -7.41 12.57 -11.46
N CYS A 187 -7.38 12.81 -12.77
CA CYS A 187 -7.23 14.15 -13.32
C CYS A 187 -8.50 15.01 -13.19
N GLY A 188 -9.65 14.42 -12.87
CA GLY A 188 -10.87 15.16 -12.54
C GLY A 188 -10.69 15.99 -11.27
N ASP A 189 -10.09 15.38 -10.25
CA ASP A 189 -9.78 16.00 -8.96
C ASP A 189 -8.44 16.75 -9.00
N ASN A 190 -7.45 16.22 -9.73
CA ASN A 190 -6.07 16.74 -9.75
C ASN A 190 -5.72 17.44 -11.08
N ARG A 191 -6.56 18.37 -11.54
CA ARG A 191 -6.40 19.04 -12.85
C ARG A 191 -5.05 19.73 -13.04
N MET A 192 -4.56 20.42 -12.00
CA MET A 192 -3.28 21.13 -12.07
C MET A 192 -2.10 20.18 -12.20
N LEU A 193 -2.10 19.08 -11.44
CA LEU A 193 -1.07 18.04 -11.53
C LEU A 193 -1.02 17.47 -12.95
N CYS A 194 -2.16 17.04 -13.48
CA CYS A 194 -2.22 16.46 -14.83
C CYS A 194 -1.79 17.45 -15.92
N ARG A 195 -2.19 18.72 -15.81
CA ARG A 195 -1.75 19.79 -16.72
C ARG A 195 -0.24 20.01 -16.65
N ASN A 196 0.32 20.09 -15.44
CA ASN A 196 1.76 20.30 -15.23
C ASN A 196 2.59 19.12 -15.75
N LYS A 197 2.04 17.90 -15.74
CA LYS A 197 2.64 16.71 -16.34
C LYS A 197 2.36 16.55 -17.84
N GLY A 198 1.69 17.53 -18.47
CA GLY A 198 1.41 17.51 -19.91
C GLY A 198 0.37 16.47 -20.34
N ILE A 199 -0.51 16.04 -19.43
CA ILE A 199 -1.57 15.07 -19.71
C ILE A 199 -2.76 15.78 -20.36
N ASN A 200 -2.91 15.58 -21.67
CA ASN A 200 -3.97 16.21 -22.48
C ASN A 200 -5.03 15.22 -22.99
N SER A 201 -4.88 13.91 -22.72
CA SER A 201 -5.83 12.87 -23.11
C SER A 201 -5.86 11.73 -22.10
N TYR A 202 -7.00 11.05 -22.00
CA TYR A 202 -7.25 10.01 -21.02
C TYR A 202 -7.69 8.69 -21.68
N PRO A 203 -7.27 7.52 -21.15
CA PRO A 203 -6.19 7.37 -20.17
C PRO A 203 -4.82 7.65 -20.83
N SER A 204 -3.89 8.20 -20.05
CA SER A 204 -2.47 8.33 -20.43
C SER A 204 -1.61 7.55 -19.44
N LEU A 205 -0.76 6.67 -19.95
CA LEU A 205 0.02 5.73 -19.15
C LEU A 205 1.50 6.08 -19.24
N TYR A 206 2.17 6.22 -18.08
CA TYR A 206 3.58 6.62 -18.02
C TYR A 206 4.35 5.81 -16.99
N VAL A 207 5.57 5.41 -17.37
CA VAL A 207 6.57 4.85 -16.46
C VAL A 207 7.45 5.97 -15.91
N PHE A 208 7.70 5.94 -14.60
CA PHE A 208 8.58 6.84 -13.87
C PHE A 208 9.64 6.02 -13.12
N LYS A 209 10.88 6.49 -13.12
CA LYS A 209 11.97 5.98 -12.30
C LYS A 209 12.95 7.10 -12.03
N SER A 210 13.50 7.17 -10.81
CA SER A 210 14.49 8.19 -10.47
C SER A 210 15.70 8.13 -11.42
N GLY A 211 16.17 9.30 -11.87
CA GLY A 211 17.26 9.41 -12.84
C GLY A 211 16.86 9.20 -14.31
N MET A 212 15.58 8.96 -14.61
CA MET A 212 15.10 8.75 -15.98
C MET A 212 13.92 9.68 -16.29
N ASN A 213 13.85 10.18 -17.53
CA ASN A 213 12.69 10.93 -17.98
C ASN A 213 11.46 10.02 -18.05
N PRO A 214 10.25 10.50 -17.72
CA PRO A 214 9.04 9.71 -17.81
C PRO A 214 8.80 9.20 -19.22
N VAL A 215 8.45 7.92 -19.37
CA VAL A 215 8.22 7.30 -20.68
C VAL A 215 6.76 6.96 -20.87
N LYS A 216 6.15 7.47 -21.95
CA LYS A 216 4.75 7.21 -22.29
C LYS A 216 4.59 5.84 -22.93
N PHE A 217 3.57 5.10 -22.52
CA PHE A 217 3.15 3.87 -23.18
C PHE A 217 2.12 4.13 -24.29
N TYR A 218 2.34 3.51 -25.45
CA TYR A 218 1.51 3.66 -26.65
C TYR A 218 0.91 2.34 -27.18
N GLY A 219 1.12 1.21 -26.47
CA GLY A 219 0.63 -0.10 -26.90
C GLY A 219 -0.90 -0.27 -26.77
N ASP A 220 -1.39 -1.46 -27.10
CA ASP A 220 -2.82 -1.81 -27.19
C ASP A 220 -3.55 -1.90 -25.84
N ARG A 221 -2.86 -1.59 -24.73
CA ARG A 221 -3.36 -1.61 -23.35
C ARG A 221 -3.83 -3.00 -22.87
N SER A 222 -3.53 -4.07 -23.60
CA SER A 222 -3.70 -5.43 -23.09
C SER A 222 -2.78 -5.67 -21.91
N LYS A 223 -3.18 -6.58 -21.00
CA LYS A 223 -2.35 -6.96 -19.84
C LYS A 223 -0.95 -7.41 -20.25
N GLU A 224 -0.86 -8.18 -21.35
CA GLU A 224 0.41 -8.66 -21.89
C GLU A 224 1.28 -7.51 -22.41
N SER A 225 0.71 -6.59 -23.20
CA SER A 225 1.45 -5.42 -23.70
C SER A 225 1.94 -4.51 -22.56
N LEU A 226 1.11 -4.28 -21.54
CA LEU A 226 1.48 -3.52 -20.34
C LEU A 226 2.61 -4.21 -19.57
N THR A 227 2.52 -5.53 -19.39
CA THR A 227 3.55 -6.34 -18.74
C THR A 227 4.86 -6.23 -19.50
N ASN A 228 4.86 -6.57 -20.79
CA ASN A 228 6.06 -6.57 -21.62
C ASN A 228 6.73 -5.20 -21.66
N PHE A 229 5.95 -4.12 -21.70
CA PHE A 229 6.50 -2.77 -21.62
C PHE A 229 7.11 -2.46 -20.25
N ALA A 230 6.41 -2.74 -19.15
CA ALA A 230 6.91 -2.49 -17.81
C ALA A 230 8.22 -3.26 -17.53
N MET A 231 8.29 -4.51 -17.99
CA MET A 231 9.45 -5.38 -17.85
C MET A 231 10.72 -4.83 -18.52
N GLN A 232 10.61 -3.96 -19.53
CA GLN A 232 11.78 -3.33 -20.18
C GLN A 232 12.55 -2.39 -19.23
N TYR A 233 11.89 -1.90 -18.18
CA TYR A 233 12.45 -0.93 -17.23
C TYR A 233 12.83 -1.56 -15.89
N VAL A 234 12.44 -2.82 -15.68
CA VAL A 234 12.87 -3.61 -14.52
C VAL A 234 14.36 -3.89 -14.68
N THR A 235 15.15 -3.36 -13.75
CA THR A 235 16.62 -3.50 -13.76
C THR A 235 17.13 -4.76 -13.08
N SER A 236 16.24 -5.48 -12.39
CA SER A 236 16.62 -6.68 -11.67
C SER A 236 17.12 -7.76 -12.64
N THR A 237 18.26 -8.34 -12.30
CA THR A 237 18.90 -9.38 -13.10
C THR A 237 18.81 -10.71 -12.39
N VAL A 238 18.47 -11.75 -13.15
CA VAL A 238 18.55 -13.14 -12.71
C VAL A 238 19.81 -13.74 -13.32
N THR A 239 20.72 -14.24 -12.48
CA THR A 239 22.01 -14.77 -12.95
C THR A 239 21.91 -16.28 -13.18
N GLU A 240 22.29 -16.75 -14.35
CA GLU A 240 22.55 -18.19 -14.56
C GLU A 240 23.90 -18.56 -13.94
N LEU A 241 23.86 -19.53 -13.04
CA LEU A 241 25.00 -20.02 -12.29
C LEU A 241 25.49 -21.34 -12.87
N TRP A 242 26.80 -21.44 -13.07
CA TRP A 242 27.48 -22.59 -13.64
C TRP A 242 28.88 -22.72 -13.04
N ALA A 243 29.56 -23.83 -13.29
CA ALA A 243 30.83 -24.16 -12.64
C ALA A 243 31.91 -23.05 -12.72
N GLY A 244 31.95 -22.27 -13.80
CA GLY A 244 32.95 -21.23 -14.00
C GLY A 244 32.61 -19.87 -13.38
N ASN A 245 31.38 -19.63 -12.92
CA ASN A 245 31.04 -18.36 -12.25
C ASN A 245 30.59 -18.52 -10.79
N PHE A 246 30.07 -19.70 -10.41
CA PHE A 246 29.35 -19.90 -9.15
C PHE A 246 30.16 -19.49 -7.92
N ALA A 247 31.38 -19.99 -7.76
CA ALA A 247 32.20 -19.68 -6.59
C ALA A 247 32.49 -18.17 -6.48
N ASN A 248 32.97 -17.57 -7.57
CA ASN A 248 33.34 -16.15 -7.58
C ASN A 248 32.13 -15.22 -7.37
N THR A 249 30.97 -15.50 -7.98
CA THR A 249 29.78 -14.66 -7.83
C THR A 249 29.17 -14.76 -6.43
N VAL A 250 29.20 -15.95 -5.81
CA VAL A 250 28.73 -16.12 -4.43
C VAL A 250 29.68 -15.45 -3.45
N GLU A 251 30.99 -15.72 -3.54
CA GLU A 251 31.99 -15.12 -2.65
C GLU A 251 32.00 -13.59 -2.74
N THR A 252 31.91 -13.03 -3.95
CA THR A 252 31.86 -11.57 -4.15
C THR A 252 30.62 -10.95 -3.51
N ALA A 253 29.46 -11.60 -3.63
CA ALA A 253 28.23 -11.11 -3.02
C ALA A 253 28.30 -11.17 -1.49
N PHE A 254 28.80 -12.29 -0.94
CA PHE A 254 28.98 -12.47 0.49
C PHE A 254 29.96 -11.46 1.09
N ALA A 255 31.05 -11.16 0.40
CA ALA A 255 32.00 -10.12 0.80
C ALA A 255 31.35 -8.72 0.84
N SER A 256 30.28 -8.51 0.08
CA SER A 256 29.49 -7.28 0.07
C SER A 256 28.31 -7.32 1.05
N GLY A 257 28.18 -8.38 1.86
CA GLY A 257 27.06 -8.57 2.80
C GLY A 257 25.74 -8.95 2.13
N VAL A 258 25.75 -9.38 0.86
CA VAL A 258 24.54 -9.72 0.10
C VAL A 258 24.44 -11.23 -0.10
N GLY A 259 23.30 -11.80 0.29
CA GLY A 259 23.01 -13.23 0.13
C GLY A 259 22.56 -13.61 -1.28
N TRP A 260 22.37 -14.91 -1.50
CA TRP A 260 21.89 -15.47 -2.77
C TRP A 260 20.62 -16.29 -2.59
N LEU A 261 19.61 -16.08 -3.44
CA LEU A 261 18.46 -16.96 -3.61
C LEU A 261 18.65 -17.72 -4.93
N ILE A 262 18.86 -19.03 -4.85
CA ILE A 262 19.20 -19.86 -6.00
C ILE A 262 18.14 -20.94 -6.15
N THR A 263 17.59 -21.08 -7.35
CA THR A 263 16.78 -22.25 -7.73
C THR A 263 17.62 -23.21 -8.57
N PHE A 264 17.65 -24.46 -8.16
CA PHE A 264 18.31 -25.55 -8.86
C PHE A 264 17.25 -26.29 -9.66
N CYS A 265 17.37 -26.25 -10.98
CA CYS A 265 16.44 -26.89 -11.91
C CYS A 265 16.96 -28.28 -12.24
N THR A 266 16.15 -29.31 -11.97
CA THR A 266 16.43 -30.70 -12.38
C THR A 266 15.26 -31.22 -13.22
N GLU A 267 15.42 -32.38 -13.86
CA GLU A 267 14.29 -33.08 -14.50
C GLU A 267 13.27 -33.62 -13.48
N GLN A 268 13.66 -33.71 -12.20
CA GLN A 268 12.82 -34.23 -11.11
C GLN A 268 12.29 -33.07 -10.24
N GLY A 269 11.03 -32.71 -10.49
CA GLY A 269 10.30 -31.72 -9.70
C GLY A 269 10.26 -30.34 -10.33
N ASP A 270 9.32 -29.52 -9.86
CA ASP A 270 9.06 -28.20 -10.42
C ASP A 270 10.04 -27.16 -9.86
N SER A 271 10.58 -26.34 -10.75
CA SER A 271 11.48 -25.23 -10.40
C SER A 271 10.83 -23.88 -10.67
N LEU A 272 11.43 -22.80 -10.16
CA LEU A 272 10.86 -21.47 -10.36
C LEU A 272 10.88 -21.08 -11.84
N THR A 273 9.73 -20.64 -12.34
CA THR A 273 9.62 -20.13 -13.71
C THR A 273 10.49 -18.88 -13.91
N SER A 274 10.86 -18.59 -15.16
CA SER A 274 11.59 -17.37 -15.51
C SER A 274 10.92 -16.10 -14.97
N ARG A 275 9.59 -16.05 -15.03
CA ARG A 275 8.78 -14.93 -14.51
C ARG A 275 8.86 -14.81 -13.00
N THR A 276 8.73 -15.92 -12.27
CA THR A 276 8.83 -15.96 -10.80
C THR A 276 10.21 -15.50 -10.34
N ARG A 277 11.28 -15.99 -10.99
CA ARG A 277 12.66 -15.57 -10.69
C ARG A 277 12.85 -14.08 -10.85
N LEU A 278 12.30 -13.50 -11.92
CA LEU A 278 12.43 -12.07 -12.21
C LEU A 278 11.61 -11.20 -11.24
N LYS A 279 10.42 -11.66 -10.82
CA LYS A 279 9.65 -11.02 -9.74
C LYS A 279 10.46 -10.98 -8.44
N LEU A 280 11.02 -12.13 -8.03
CA LEU A 280 11.87 -12.22 -6.84
C LEU A 280 13.10 -11.33 -6.94
N ALA A 281 13.74 -11.26 -8.11
CA ALA A 281 14.91 -10.41 -8.33
C ALA A 281 14.60 -8.92 -8.14
N GLY A 282 13.39 -8.48 -8.50
CA GLY A 282 12.96 -7.11 -8.25
C GLY A 282 12.49 -6.86 -6.81
N MET A 283 11.70 -7.78 -6.25
CA MET A 283 11.25 -7.70 -4.85
C MET A 283 12.41 -7.66 -3.85
N LEU A 284 13.52 -8.33 -4.18
CA LEU A 284 14.73 -8.41 -3.36
C LEU A 284 15.87 -7.56 -3.94
N GLU A 285 15.58 -6.61 -4.83
CA GLU A 285 16.60 -5.74 -5.45
C GLU A 285 17.39 -4.99 -4.36
N GLY A 286 18.72 -5.11 -4.41
CA GLY A 286 19.62 -4.52 -3.40
C GLY A 286 19.76 -5.33 -2.10
N LEU A 287 18.88 -6.29 -1.84
CA LEU A 287 18.90 -7.12 -0.62
C LEU A 287 19.48 -8.51 -0.84
N VAL A 288 19.08 -9.18 -1.93
CA VAL A 288 19.48 -10.56 -2.24
C VAL A 288 19.69 -10.70 -3.75
N LYS A 289 20.76 -11.40 -4.16
CA LYS A 289 20.96 -11.77 -5.56
C LYS A 289 20.10 -12.98 -5.91
N VAL A 290 19.44 -12.95 -7.06
CA VAL A 290 18.63 -14.09 -7.52
C VAL A 290 19.33 -14.78 -8.68
N GLY A 291 19.44 -16.11 -8.58
CA GLY A 291 20.06 -16.93 -9.60
C GLY A 291 19.34 -18.25 -9.83
N TRP A 292 19.76 -18.94 -10.87
CA TRP A 292 19.31 -20.29 -11.16
C TRP A 292 20.43 -21.13 -11.75
N MET A 293 20.33 -22.45 -11.61
CA MET A 293 21.30 -23.41 -12.11
C MET A 293 20.58 -24.56 -12.80
N ASP A 294 21.01 -24.91 -14.01
CA ASP A 294 20.56 -26.09 -14.71
C ASP A 294 21.41 -27.30 -14.30
N CYS A 295 20.87 -28.17 -13.45
CA CYS A 295 21.59 -29.36 -13.00
C CYS A 295 21.70 -30.46 -14.07
N ALA A 296 20.95 -30.38 -15.18
CA ALA A 296 21.16 -31.28 -16.30
C ALA A 296 22.50 -30.99 -17.00
N THR A 297 22.90 -29.72 -17.07
CA THR A 297 24.19 -29.31 -17.64
C THR A 297 25.31 -29.21 -16.60
N GLN A 298 24.98 -28.87 -15.35
CA GLN A 298 25.93 -28.65 -14.24
C GLN A 298 25.93 -29.81 -13.23
N GLY A 299 25.85 -31.06 -13.72
CA GLY A 299 25.68 -32.24 -12.86
C GLY A 299 26.71 -32.40 -11.75
N GLU A 300 28.01 -32.24 -12.04
CA GLU A 300 29.07 -32.34 -11.03
C GLU A 300 28.92 -31.29 -9.92
N LEU A 301 28.54 -30.06 -10.28
CA LEU A 301 28.34 -28.98 -9.32
C LEU A 301 27.11 -29.26 -8.45
N CYS A 302 25.97 -29.63 -9.03
CA CYS A 302 24.78 -29.96 -8.26
C CYS A 302 25.00 -31.17 -7.33
N VAL A 303 25.74 -32.19 -7.76
CA VAL A 303 26.13 -33.33 -6.90
C VAL A 303 27.04 -32.86 -5.76
N SER A 304 27.98 -31.95 -6.02
CA SER A 304 28.85 -31.40 -4.97
C SER A 304 28.11 -30.57 -3.92
N LEU A 305 26.95 -30.02 -4.30
CA LEU A 305 26.04 -29.24 -3.44
C LEU A 305 24.94 -30.09 -2.79
N ASP A 306 24.96 -31.42 -2.98
CA ASP A 306 23.95 -32.36 -2.48
C ASP A 306 22.52 -32.01 -2.96
N ILE A 307 22.40 -31.59 -4.23
CA ILE A 307 21.13 -31.29 -4.89
C ILE A 307 20.75 -32.45 -5.82
N SER A 308 19.72 -33.20 -5.42
CA SER A 308 19.20 -34.35 -6.17
C SER A 308 17.82 -34.12 -6.81
N SER A 309 17.07 -33.12 -6.34
CA SER A 309 15.76 -32.72 -6.89
C SER A 309 15.66 -31.20 -7.01
N SER A 310 14.72 -30.73 -7.83
CA SER A 310 14.47 -29.31 -8.00
C SER A 310 14.18 -28.65 -6.65
N THR A 311 15.02 -27.67 -6.29
CA THR A 311 15.01 -27.06 -4.96
C THR A 311 15.34 -25.59 -5.07
N THR A 312 14.71 -24.75 -4.24
CA THR A 312 15.08 -23.34 -4.10
C THR A 312 15.67 -23.13 -2.72
N ALA A 313 16.81 -22.46 -2.63
CA ALA A 313 17.48 -22.20 -1.37
C ALA A 313 18.00 -20.76 -1.29
N TYR A 314 17.84 -20.17 -0.11
CA TYR A 314 18.47 -18.90 0.25
C TYR A 314 19.74 -19.17 1.05
N PHE A 315 20.83 -18.58 0.58
CA PHE A 315 22.17 -18.64 1.13
C PHE A 315 22.50 -17.26 1.72
N PRO A 316 22.41 -17.08 3.05
CA PRO A 316 22.79 -15.82 3.67
C PRO A 316 24.30 -15.57 3.53
N PRO A 317 24.75 -14.31 3.69
CA PRO A 317 26.18 -13.98 3.66
C PRO A 317 26.99 -14.85 4.63
N GLY A 318 28.02 -15.52 4.10
CA GLY A 318 28.89 -16.39 4.89
C GLY A 318 28.42 -17.84 5.05
N ALA A 319 27.28 -18.22 4.44
CA ALA A 319 26.82 -19.61 4.44
C ALA A 319 27.83 -20.54 3.76
N THR A 320 28.10 -21.70 4.38
CA THR A 320 29.01 -22.70 3.81
C THR A 320 28.28 -23.50 2.73
N LEU A 321 28.83 -23.51 1.52
CA LEU A 321 28.24 -24.20 0.36
C LEU A 321 28.64 -25.67 0.24
N THR A 322 29.40 -26.22 1.19
CA THR A 322 29.98 -27.58 1.09
C THR A 322 29.33 -28.59 2.04
N ASN A 323 29.30 -29.84 1.60
CA ASN A 323 28.67 -31.07 2.13
C ASN A 323 28.67 -31.40 3.64
N LYS A 324 29.23 -30.59 4.54
CA LYS A 324 29.35 -30.98 5.96
C LYS A 324 28.57 -30.12 6.95
N GLU A 325 28.25 -28.88 6.61
CA GLU A 325 27.50 -27.99 7.49
C GLU A 325 26.57 -27.14 6.61
N LYS A 326 25.33 -27.62 6.39
CA LYS A 326 24.22 -26.83 5.82
C LYS A 326 23.71 -25.78 6.80
N GLU A 327 24.59 -25.29 7.68
CA GLU A 327 24.23 -24.39 8.75
C GLU A 327 23.97 -23.00 8.15
N GLY A 328 22.76 -22.49 8.37
CA GLY A 328 22.33 -21.19 7.86
C GLY A 328 21.69 -21.19 6.46
N VAL A 329 21.71 -22.29 5.69
CA VAL A 329 21.01 -22.33 4.38
C VAL A 329 19.51 -22.58 4.60
N LEU A 330 18.68 -21.69 4.05
CA LEU A 330 17.23 -21.79 4.11
C LEU A 330 16.68 -22.45 2.85
N TYR A 331 16.17 -23.67 2.98
CA TYR A 331 15.51 -24.38 1.89
C TYR A 331 14.02 -24.04 1.82
N LEU A 332 13.53 -23.74 0.62
CA LEU A 332 12.19 -23.24 0.35
C LEU A 332 11.40 -24.26 -0.47
N ASN A 333 10.16 -24.52 -0.05
CA ASN A 333 9.26 -25.49 -0.69
C ASN A 333 8.20 -24.84 -1.60
N SER A 334 8.03 -23.52 -1.53
CA SER A 334 7.06 -22.80 -2.34
C SER A 334 7.61 -22.49 -3.72
N LEU A 335 6.71 -22.38 -4.70
CA LEU A 335 6.99 -21.86 -6.04
C LEU A 335 6.38 -20.45 -6.26
N ASP A 336 5.65 -19.94 -5.26
CA ASP A 336 5.04 -18.62 -5.29
C ASP A 336 6.04 -17.53 -4.88
N ALA A 337 6.13 -16.46 -5.66
CA ALA A 337 7.09 -15.39 -5.43
C ALA A 337 6.85 -14.67 -4.09
N ARG A 338 5.58 -14.47 -3.70
CA ARG A 338 5.24 -13.73 -2.48
C ARG A 338 5.54 -14.54 -1.24
N GLU A 339 5.21 -15.83 -1.23
CA GLU A 339 5.56 -16.73 -0.13
C GLU A 339 7.08 -16.82 0.06
N ILE A 340 7.83 -17.01 -1.03
CA ILE A 340 9.30 -17.04 -0.99
C ILE A 340 9.85 -15.71 -0.47
N TYR A 341 9.38 -14.58 -1.00
CA TYR A 341 9.82 -13.26 -0.55
C TYR A 341 9.61 -13.07 0.95
N LEU A 342 8.40 -13.36 1.46
CA LEU A 342 8.09 -13.21 2.88
C LEU A 342 8.97 -14.10 3.76
N GLU A 343 9.30 -15.30 3.30
CA GLU A 343 10.14 -16.21 4.06
C GLU A 343 11.62 -15.77 4.05
N VAL A 344 12.13 -15.31 2.91
CA VAL A 344 13.49 -14.76 2.80
C VAL A 344 13.63 -13.48 3.64
N MET A 345 12.65 -12.57 3.60
CA MET A 345 12.67 -11.32 4.37
C MET A 345 12.79 -11.54 5.88
N LYS A 346 12.20 -12.61 6.43
CA LYS A 346 12.33 -12.95 7.86
C LYS A 346 13.74 -13.38 8.27
N HIS A 347 14.54 -13.84 7.30
CA HIS A 347 15.89 -14.37 7.50
C HIS A 347 16.98 -13.38 7.07
N LEU A 348 16.61 -12.19 6.60
CA LEU A 348 17.57 -11.12 6.38
C LEU A 348 18.12 -10.61 7.74
N PRO A 349 19.39 -10.20 7.78
CA PRO A 349 19.94 -9.58 8.99
C PRO A 349 19.14 -8.31 9.34
N ASP A 350 18.97 -8.08 10.65
CA ASP A 350 18.40 -6.83 11.14
C ASP A 350 19.38 -5.66 10.93
N PHE A 351 18.92 -4.43 11.09
CA PHE A 351 19.76 -3.24 10.98
C PHE A 351 20.91 -3.27 12.00
N ASP A 352 22.06 -2.71 11.60
CA ASP A 352 23.22 -2.60 12.48
C ASP A 352 22.87 -1.83 13.76
N THR A 353 23.09 -2.47 14.91
CA THR A 353 22.87 -1.84 16.22
C THR A 353 24.04 -0.93 16.57
N ILE A 354 23.79 0.38 16.58
CA ILE A 354 24.80 1.37 16.99
C ILE A 354 24.72 1.55 18.52
N LEU A 355 25.82 1.27 19.22
CA LEU A 355 25.94 1.52 20.66
C LEU A 355 25.86 3.02 20.96
N ALA A 356 25.16 3.40 22.04
CA ALA A 356 25.02 4.79 22.47
C ALA A 356 26.37 5.49 22.69
N SER A 357 27.39 4.76 23.14
CA SER A 357 28.75 5.29 23.30
C SER A 357 29.41 5.70 21.98
N ILE A 358 29.01 5.11 20.85
CA ILE A 358 29.51 5.49 19.53
C ILE A 358 28.86 6.82 19.10
N LEU A 359 27.57 7.02 19.39
CA LEU A 359 26.86 8.28 19.11
C LEU A 359 27.48 9.48 19.84
N GLU A 360 28.01 9.29 21.06
CA GLU A 360 28.63 10.36 21.85
C GLU A 360 30.03 10.77 21.36
N VAL A 361 30.73 9.89 20.63
CA VAL A 361 32.10 10.12 20.11
C VAL A 361 32.10 10.45 18.61
N ILE A 362 30.93 10.77 18.04
CA ILE A 362 30.79 11.23 16.66
C ILE A 362 30.64 12.76 16.59
N PRO A 363 31.73 13.55 16.71
CA PRO A 363 31.77 14.92 16.20
C PRO A 363 32.05 15.02 14.68
N ILE A 364 32.24 13.90 13.94
CA ILE A 364 32.82 13.93 12.58
C ILE A 364 31.83 13.51 11.45
N LEU A 365 30.62 13.05 11.74
CA LEU A 365 29.68 12.54 10.70
C LEU A 365 28.66 13.56 10.16
N PHE A 366 28.99 14.85 10.13
CA PHE A 366 28.21 15.82 9.32
C PHE A 366 28.25 15.52 7.80
N SER A 367 29.04 14.53 7.37
CA SER A 367 29.20 14.12 5.97
C SER A 367 28.25 13.01 5.51
N TYR A 368 27.45 12.40 6.40
CA TYR A 368 26.59 11.26 6.05
C TYR A 368 25.16 11.43 6.59
N ILE A 369 24.17 10.99 5.81
CA ILE A 369 22.75 11.00 6.17
C ILE A 369 22.45 9.67 6.88
N TRP A 370 21.88 9.76 8.09
CA TRP A 370 21.50 8.59 8.90
C TRP A 370 19.99 8.51 9.05
N ALA A 371 19.42 7.32 8.84
CA ALA A 371 18.04 7.00 9.19
C ALA A 371 18.07 6.11 10.44
N MET A 372 17.74 6.68 11.61
CA MET A 372 17.78 5.97 12.90
C MET A 372 16.38 5.65 13.38
N PHE A 373 16.16 4.40 13.78
CA PHE A 373 14.93 3.95 14.42
C PHE A 373 15.21 3.69 15.91
N CYS A 374 14.64 4.52 16.79
CA CYS A 374 14.74 4.32 18.24
C CYS A 374 13.62 3.39 18.71
N PHE A 375 13.98 2.15 19.07
CA PHE A 375 13.08 1.25 19.77
C PHE A 375 13.18 1.47 21.28
N LYS A 376 12.05 1.75 21.91
CA LYS A 376 11.95 1.76 23.37
C LYS A 376 11.77 0.29 23.79
N LEU A 377 12.82 -0.31 24.35
CA LEU A 377 12.76 -1.64 24.95
C LEU A 377 11.78 -1.68 26.13
#